data_AF-A0A7S1UY89-F1
#
_entry.id   AF-A0A7S1UY89-F1
#
_cell.length_a   1.000
_cell.length_b   1.000
_cell.length_c   1.000
_cell.angle_alpha   90.00
_cell.angle_beta   90.00
_cell.angle_gamma   90.00
#
_symmetry.space_group_name_H-M   'P 1'
#
loop_
_entity.id
_entity.type
_entity.pdbx_description
1 polymer ?
#
loop_
_entity_poly.entity_id
_entity_poly.type
_entity_poly.pdbx_seq_one_letter_code
_entity_poly.pdbx_strand_id
1 'polypeptide(L)'
;EAHCMQSMEAARTKHTLDLVKNEKRCIGVLLLTGTPMKNGKPSNLFPLLKAVNHPFGKHRKAFETHFCDGKEKNFGRKKVWDANGASNLPQLRDMVSSH
;
A
#
# COMPACT_ATOMS: atom_id res chain seq x y z
N GLU A 1 5.27 5.32 -14.23
CA GLU A 1 4.32 5.94 -13.29
C GLU A 1 4.09 5.01 -12.10
N ALA A 2 4.24 5.50 -10.87
CA ALA A 2 4.10 4.70 -9.66
C ALA A 2 2.69 4.10 -9.48
N HIS A 3 1.69 4.64 -10.19
CA HIS A 3 0.35 4.08 -10.31
C HIS A 3 0.35 2.58 -10.67
N CYS A 4 1.32 2.11 -11.46
CA CYS A 4 1.44 0.69 -11.85
C CYS A 4 1.78 -0.26 -10.69
N MET A 5 2.14 0.24 -9.51
CA MET A 5 2.53 -0.56 -8.35
C MET A 5 1.45 -0.67 -7.26
N GLN A 6 0.23 -0.20 -7.52
CA GLN A 6 -0.83 -0.04 -6.51
C GLN A 6 -1.52 -1.33 -6.02
N SER A 7 -1.02 -2.52 -6.37
CA SER A 7 -1.53 -3.80 -5.83
C SER A 7 -0.39 -4.73 -5.45
N MET A 8 -0.43 -5.26 -4.22
CA MET A 8 0.51 -6.28 -3.73
C MET A 8 0.34 -7.64 -4.42
N GLU A 9 -0.77 -7.89 -5.11
CA GLU A 9 -1.04 -9.15 -5.80
C GLU A 9 -0.34 -9.21 -7.16
N ALA A 10 -0.17 -8.05 -7.79
CA ALA A 10 0.44 -7.94 -9.11
C ALA A 10 1.91 -8.39 -9.09
N ALA A 11 2.29 -9.24 -10.05
CA ALA A 11 3.66 -9.73 -10.20
C ALA A 11 4.67 -8.57 -10.38
N ARG A 12 4.29 -7.55 -11.18
CA ARG A 12 5.12 -6.35 -11.40
C ARG A 12 5.49 -5.66 -10.09
N THR A 13 4.51 -5.42 -9.21
CA THR A 13 4.75 -4.80 -7.90
C THR A 13 5.73 -5.62 -7.06
N LYS A 14 5.58 -6.95 -7.05
CA LYS A 14 6.46 -7.85 -6.30
C LYS A 14 7.90 -7.77 -6.82
N HIS A 15 8.09 -7.85 -8.14
CA HIS A 15 9.42 -7.76 -8.73
C HIS A 15 10.07 -6.39 -8.50
N THR A 16 9.31 -5.29 -8.63
CA THR A 16 9.86 -3.96 -8.36
C THR A 16 10.24 -3.78 -6.89
N LEU A 17 9.43 -4.27 -5.95
CA LEU A 17 9.77 -4.24 -4.52
C LEU A 17 11.00 -5.09 -4.21
N ASP A 18 11.17 -6.22 -4.89
CA ASP A 18 12.34 -7.07 -4.72
C ASP A 18 13.62 -6.38 -5.20
N LEU A 19 13.57 -5.76 -6.39
CA LEU A 19 14.67 -4.96 -6.93
C LEU A 19 15.06 -3.82 -5.99
N VAL A 20 14.08 -3.06 -5.50
CA VAL A 20 14.30 -1.96 -4.56
C VAL A 20 14.97 -2.43 -3.27
N LYS A 21 14.64 -3.63 -2.78
CA LYS A 21 15.13 -4.14 -1.50
C LYS A 21 16.48 -4.85 -1.58
N ASN A 22 16.71 -5.59 -2.67
CA ASN A 22 17.86 -6.49 -2.78
C ASN A 22 18.98 -5.93 -3.66
N GLU A 23 18.73 -4.91 -4.49
CA GLU A 23 19.77 -4.31 -5.32
C GLU A 23 20.66 -3.39 -4.48
N LYS A 24 21.93 -3.79 -4.31
CA LYS A 24 22.93 -3.06 -3.53
C LYS A 24 23.20 -1.64 -4.04
N ARG A 25 22.90 -1.38 -5.32
CA ARG A 25 23.06 -0.08 -5.97
C ARG A 25 21.81 0.82 -5.85
N CYS A 26 20.70 0.31 -5.33
CA CYS A 26 19.52 1.12 -5.08
C CYS A 26 19.72 1.94 -3.79
N ILE A 27 20.14 3.19 -3.96
CA ILE A 27 20.42 4.11 -2.85
C ILE A 27 19.19 4.94 -2.42
N GLY A 28 18.11 4.90 -3.20
CA GLY A 28 16.89 5.65 -2.94
C GLY A 28 15.78 5.35 -3.95
N VAL A 29 14.54 5.68 -3.56
CA VAL A 29 13.33 5.45 -4.36
C VAL A 29 12.56 6.76 -4.47
N LEU A 30 12.44 7.27 -5.69
CA LEU A 30 11.58 8.41 -6.00
C LEU A 30 10.34 7.93 -6.75
N LEU A 31 9.17 8.13 -6.15
CA LEU A 31 7.90 7.73 -6.73
C LEU A 31 7.23 8.92 -7.43
N LEU A 32 7.04 8.82 -8.75
CA LEU A 32 6.37 9.84 -9.56
C LEU A 32 5.00 9.33 -10.01
N THR A 33 3.93 10.02 -9.60
CA THR A 33 2.55 9.75 -10.00
C THR A 33 1.70 11.00 -9.94
N GLY A 34 0.81 11.20 -10.92
CA GLY A 34 -0.18 12.28 -10.88
C GLY A 34 -1.37 11.97 -9.96
N THR A 35 -1.63 10.67 -9.71
CA THR A 35 -2.71 10.20 -8.84
C THR A 35 -2.18 9.13 -7.89
N PRO A 36 -1.95 9.44 -6.60
CA PRO A 36 -1.35 8.47 -5.68
C PRO A 36 -2.31 7.32 -5.32
N MET A 37 -3.63 7.54 -5.44
CA MET A 37 -4.67 6.55 -5.15
C MET A 37 -5.64 6.43 -6.32
N LYS A 38 -5.87 5.20 -6.78
CA LYS A 38 -6.93 4.93 -7.75
C LYS A 38 -8.26 4.83 -7.01
N ASN A 39 -9.27 5.58 -7.47
CA ASN A 39 -10.63 5.56 -6.91
C ASN A 39 -10.70 5.81 -5.40
N GLY A 40 -9.74 6.56 -4.82
CA GLY A 40 -9.71 6.88 -3.39
C GLY A 40 -9.42 5.69 -2.46
N LYS A 41 -8.90 4.56 -2.99
CA LYS A 41 -8.62 3.38 -2.18
C LYS A 41 -7.25 3.47 -1.48
N PRO A 42 -7.20 3.51 -0.14
CA PRO A 42 -5.93 3.63 0.60
C PRO A 42 -5.05 2.39 0.47
N SER A 43 -5.63 1.22 0.16
CA SER A 43 -4.88 -0.01 -0.11
C SER A 43 -3.90 0.13 -1.29
N ASN A 44 -4.17 1.06 -2.22
CA ASN A 44 -3.27 1.36 -3.34
C ASN A 44 -1.97 2.04 -2.91
N LEU A 45 -1.97 2.69 -1.75
CA LEU A 45 -0.81 3.40 -1.23
C LEU A 45 0.18 2.45 -0.54
N PHE A 46 -0.29 1.31 -0.01
CA PHE A 46 0.55 0.40 0.77
C PHE A 46 1.83 -0.08 0.03
N PRO A 47 1.77 -0.54 -1.24
CA PRO A 47 2.98 -0.94 -1.95
C PRO A 47 3.97 0.21 -2.14
N LEU A 48 3.46 1.44 -2.32
CA LEU A 48 4.28 2.64 -2.49
C LEU A 48 4.99 2.99 -1.18
N LEU A 49 4.25 3.00 -0.06
CA LEU A 49 4.80 3.19 1.28
C LEU A 49 5.86 2.13 1.62
N LYS A 50 5.63 0.89 1.19
CA LYS A 50 6.57 -0.21 1.36
C LYS A 50 7.84 -0.03 0.51
N ALA A 51 7.74 0.55 -0.68
CA ALA A 51 8.88 0.82 -1.56
C ALA A 51 9.80 1.91 -0.98
N VAL A 52 9.23 2.97 -0.41
CA VAL A 52 10.00 4.07 0.19
C VAL A 52 10.37 3.82 1.67
N ASN A 53 10.17 2.59 2.18
CA ASN A 53 10.42 2.22 3.57
C ASN A 53 9.70 3.11 4.61
N HIS A 54 8.53 3.65 4.28
CA HIS A 54 7.71 4.43 5.21
C HIS A 54 7.27 3.55 6.40
N PRO A 55 7.12 4.08 7.63
CA PRO A 55 6.69 3.31 8.80
C PRO A 55 5.40 2.50 8.58
N PHE A 56 4.42 3.07 7.87
CA PHE A 56 3.17 2.40 7.50
C PHE A 56 3.33 1.27 6.46
N GLY A 57 4.44 1.22 5.72
CA GLY A 57 4.74 0.16 4.76
C GLY A 57 5.25 -1.15 5.40
N LYS A 58 5.51 -1.16 6.72
CA LYS A 58 6.06 -2.32 7.44
C LYS A 58 5.03 -3.43 7.68
N HIS A 59 3.83 -3.07 8.14
CA HIS A 59 2.81 -4.03 8.56
C HIS A 59 1.52 -3.88 7.75
N ARG A 60 1.37 -4.70 6.71
CA ARG A 60 0.22 -4.67 5.80
C ARG A 60 -1.11 -4.76 6.53
N LYS A 61 -1.26 -5.75 7.41
CA LYS A 61 -2.54 -6.00 8.09
C LYS A 61 -2.94 -4.85 9.01
N ALA A 62 -1.99 -4.26 9.74
CA ALA A 62 -2.24 -3.08 10.58
C ALA A 62 -2.67 -1.86 9.74
N PHE A 63 -2.00 -1.62 8.61
CA PHE A 63 -2.37 -0.57 7.67
C PHE A 63 -3.78 -0.79 7.11
N GLU A 64 -4.08 -2.02 6.67
CA GLU A 64 -5.39 -2.37 6.12
C GLU A 64 -6.51 -2.26 7.15
N THR A 65 -6.30 -2.72 8.38
CA THR A 65 -7.28 -2.57 9.46
C THR A 65 -7.58 -1.09 9.74
N HIS A 66 -6.55 -0.25 9.80
CA HIS A 66 -6.70 1.13 10.25
C HIS A 66 -7.18 2.09 9.15
N PHE A 67 -6.72 1.89 7.91
CA PHE A 67 -7.00 2.80 6.80
C PHE A 67 -7.89 2.20 5.71
N CYS A 68 -7.96 0.88 5.57
CA CYS A 68 -8.73 0.22 4.50
C CYS A 68 -10.02 -0.45 4.98
N ASP A 69 -10.48 -0.14 6.20
CA ASP A 69 -11.62 -0.82 6.86
C ASP A 69 -11.46 -2.37 6.83
N GLY A 70 -10.23 -2.81 7.10
CA GLY A 70 -9.81 -4.21 7.02
C GLY A 70 -10.52 -5.08 8.07
N LYS A 71 -11.32 -6.04 7.60
CA LYS A 71 -12.10 -6.94 8.47
C LYS A 71 -12.25 -8.34 7.88
N GLU A 72 -12.46 -9.31 8.76
CA GLU A 72 -12.85 -10.66 8.34
C GLU A 72 -14.33 -10.67 7.92
N LYS A 73 -14.59 -11.08 6.68
CA LYS A 73 -15.94 -11.36 6.18
C LYS A 73 -16.13 -12.85 5.99
N ASN A 74 -17.31 -13.34 6.36
CA ASN A 74 -17.73 -14.71 6.09
C ASN A 74 -18.28 -14.78 4.66
N PHE A 75 -17.65 -15.59 3.82
CA PHE A 75 -18.13 -15.92 2.48
C PHE A 75 -18.50 -17.40 2.47
N GLY A 76 -19.77 -17.68 2.84
CA GLY A 76 -20.24 -19.03 3.09
C GLY A 76 -19.49 -19.69 4.26
N ARG A 77 -18.83 -20.82 4.00
CA ARG A 77 -18.02 -21.55 5.01
C ARG A 77 -16.59 -21.02 5.18
N LYS A 78 -16.16 -20.03 4.39
CA LYS A 78 -14.78 -19.51 4.42
C LYS A 78 -14.75 -18.13 5.06
N LYS A 79 -13.74 -17.88 5.90
CA LYS A 79 -13.38 -16.53 6.35
C LYS A 79 -12.40 -15.92 5.36
N VAL A 80 -12.71 -14.73 4.86
CA VAL A 80 -11.87 -13.98 3.92
C VAL A 80 -11.56 -12.61 4.52
N TRP A 81 -10.31 -12.18 4.40
CA TRP A 81 -9.91 -10.82 4.79
C TRP A 81 -10.33 -9.84 3.69
N ASP A 82 -11.17 -8.88 4.02
CA ASP A 82 -11.60 -7.82 3.10
C ASP A 82 -11.02 -6.47 3.55
N ALA A 83 -10.26 -5.83 2.67
CA ALA A 83 -9.61 -4.54 2.89
C ALA A 83 -9.88 -3.58 1.71
N ASN A 84 -11.08 -3.67 1.12
CA ASN A 84 -11.50 -2.85 -0.01
C ASN A 84 -12.12 -1.49 0.39
N GLY A 85 -12.30 -1.24 1.69
CA GLY A 85 -12.91 -0.01 2.19
C GLY A 85 -11.90 1.12 2.38
N ALA A 86 -12.34 2.17 3.07
CA ALA A 86 -11.54 3.34 3.40
C ALA A 86 -11.97 3.91 4.75
N SER A 87 -11.02 4.14 5.64
CA SER A 87 -11.20 4.70 6.97
C SER A 87 -10.03 5.64 7.30
N ASN A 88 -10.23 6.61 8.19
CA ASN A 88 -9.18 7.50 8.70
C ASN A 88 -8.35 8.23 7.60
N LEU A 89 -8.97 8.52 6.45
CA LEU A 89 -8.29 9.17 5.31
C LEU A 89 -7.69 10.55 5.61
N PRO A 90 -8.32 11.43 6.41
CA PRO A 90 -7.69 12.69 6.79
C PRO A 90 -6.37 12.47 7.54
N GLN A 91 -6.36 11.57 8.53
CA GLN A 91 -5.15 11.21 9.26
C GLN A 91 -4.07 10.63 8.32
N LEU A 92 -4.46 9.76 7.39
CA LEU A 92 -3.52 9.19 6.41
C LEU A 92 -2.87 10.30 5.57
N ARG A 93 -3.65 11.27 5.11
CA ARG A 93 -3.16 12.39 4.32
C ARG A 93 -2.14 13.22 5.09
N ASP A 94 -2.44 13.58 6.33
CA ASP A 94 -1.56 14.43 7.14
C ASP A 94 -0.22 13.74 7.44
N MET A 95 -0.27 12.44 7.73
CA MET A 95 0.93 11.64 8.04
C MET A 95 1.80 11.37 6.81
N VAL A 96 1.20 11.25 5.62
CA VAL A 96 1.95 10.98 4.37
C VAL A 96 2.47 12.27 3.73
N SER A 97 1.85 13.43 4.01
CA SER A 97 2.27 14.73 3.46
C SER A 97 3.39 15.39 4.27
N SER A 98 3.70 14.87 5.46
CA SER A 98 4.69 15.44 6.40
C SER A 98 6.08 14.80 6.30
N HIS A 99 6.30 13.89 5.35
CA HIS A 99 7.57 13.20 5.10
C HIS A 99 8.17 13.58 3.74
#